data_AF-A0AA87K8S1-F1
#
_entry.id   AF-A0AA87K8S1-F1
#
_cell.length_a   1.000
_cell.length_b   1.000
_cell.length_c   1.000
_cell.angle_alpha   90.00
_cell.angle_beta   90.00
_cell.angle_gamma   90.00
#
_symmetry.space_group_name_H-M   'P 1'
#
loop_
_entity.id
_entity.type
_entity.pdbx_description
1 polymer ?
#
loop_
_entity_poly.entity_id
_entity_poly.type
_entity_poly.pdbx_seq_one_letter_code
_entity_poly.pdbx_strand_id
1 'polypeptide(L)'
;TVPAYRRTNDTLEETVIHLFRKGITMSEIADLIEKMYGHHYTPQTMSNITKSFTEEVTAFKGRELHDRYAAIYMDATYIPLKRKTVAKEAIHIAVGIRPDGSKEVLSYAIAPTESITIWEEILLDLQERGLKNVLLFITDGSKGMVGAISRFYPKARFQHCCVHVSRNISHKVRVDDRKEVCDDFKMVYQASSKEVALEARGAFA
;
A
#
# COMPACT_ATOMS: atom_id res chain seq x y z
N THR A 1 11.38 1.80 -40.15
CA THR A 1 10.76 0.66 -40.85
C THR A 1 9.89 -0.06 -39.85
N VAL A 2 8.58 -0.18 -40.09
CA VAL A 2 7.67 -0.88 -39.15
C VAL A 2 8.02 -2.37 -39.16
N PRO A 3 8.27 -3.02 -38.00
CA PRO A 3 8.57 -4.45 -37.94
C PRO A 3 7.45 -5.28 -38.56
N ALA A 4 7.81 -6.40 -39.20
CA ALA A 4 6.81 -7.33 -39.72
C ALA A 4 5.84 -7.77 -38.59
N TYR A 5 4.55 -7.83 -38.91
CA TYR A 5 3.44 -8.15 -38.00
C TYR A 5 3.07 -7.10 -36.94
N ARG A 6 3.73 -5.93 -36.89
CA ARG A 6 3.32 -4.84 -35.98
C ARG A 6 2.07 -4.13 -36.53
N ARG A 7 0.95 -4.26 -35.83
CA ARG A 7 -0.36 -3.68 -36.21
C ARG A 7 -0.74 -2.42 -35.41
N THR A 8 0.09 -1.98 -34.47
CA THR A 8 -0.15 -0.86 -33.56
C THR A 8 0.89 0.25 -33.75
N ASN A 9 0.44 1.49 -33.57
CA ASN A 9 1.27 2.69 -33.55
C ASN A 9 1.55 3.07 -32.08
N ASP A 10 2.76 3.55 -31.74
CA ASP A 10 3.19 3.78 -30.35
C ASP A 10 2.24 4.71 -29.57
N THR A 11 1.59 5.65 -30.26
CA THR A 11 0.60 6.59 -29.70
C THR A 11 -0.67 5.92 -29.17
N LEU A 12 -1.10 4.80 -29.75
CA LEU A 12 -2.27 4.07 -29.27
C LEU A 12 -1.96 3.31 -27.99
N GLU A 13 -0.79 2.67 -27.94
CA GLU A 13 -0.34 1.92 -26.76
C GLU A 13 -0.18 2.85 -25.55
N GLU A 14 0.41 4.04 -25.75
CA GLU A 14 0.49 5.08 -24.72
C GLU A 14 -0.89 5.52 -24.22
N THR A 15 -1.87 5.66 -25.12
CA THR A 15 -3.24 6.03 -24.76
C THR A 15 -3.91 4.93 -23.93
N VAL A 16 -3.80 3.67 -24.36
CA VAL A 16 -4.33 2.51 -23.63
C VAL A 16 -3.70 2.40 -22.23
N ILE A 17 -2.39 2.56 -22.14
CA ILE A 17 -1.63 2.59 -20.87
C ILE A 17 -2.12 3.75 -19.99
N HIS A 18 -2.35 4.94 -20.55
CA HIS A 18 -2.85 6.08 -19.80
C HIS A 18 -4.24 5.83 -19.21
N LEU A 19 -5.17 5.30 -20.01
CA LEU A 19 -6.54 4.98 -19.57
C LEU A 19 -6.54 3.89 -18.50
N PHE A 20 -5.70 2.86 -18.66
CA PHE A 20 -5.53 1.82 -17.65
C PHE A 20 -4.99 2.38 -16.33
N ARG A 21 -4.00 3.29 -16.36
CA ARG A 21 -3.48 3.98 -15.16
C ARG A 21 -4.53 4.85 -14.46
N LYS A 22 -5.56 5.30 -15.19
CA LYS A 22 -6.71 6.03 -14.62
C LYS A 22 -7.79 5.10 -14.03
N GLY A 23 -7.61 3.78 -14.10
CA GLY A 23 -8.51 2.79 -13.52
C GLY A 23 -9.70 2.44 -14.40
N ILE A 24 -9.65 2.78 -15.70
CA ILE A 24 -10.70 2.42 -16.66
C ILE A 24 -10.59 0.93 -16.97
N THR A 25 -11.72 0.23 -17.04
CA THR A 25 -11.73 -1.22 -17.28
C THR A 25 -11.30 -1.57 -18.71
N MET A 26 -10.75 -2.77 -18.92
CA MET A 26 -10.31 -3.20 -20.26
C MET A 26 -11.42 -3.19 -21.30
N SER A 27 -12.67 -3.45 -20.88
CA SER A 27 -13.83 -3.38 -21.77
C SER A 27 -14.17 -1.95 -22.15
N GLU A 28 -14.18 -1.02 -21.19
CA GLU A 28 -14.41 0.41 -21.48
C GLU A 28 -13.31 1.00 -22.36
N ILE A 29 -12.05 0.61 -22.14
CA ILE A 29 -10.93 1.03 -23.00
C ILE A 29 -11.15 0.51 -24.43
N ALA A 30 -11.48 -0.79 -24.58
CA ALA A 30 -11.76 -1.38 -25.89
C ALA A 30 -12.88 -0.62 -26.63
N ASP A 31 -14.01 -0.38 -25.94
CA ASP A 31 -15.15 0.37 -26.48
C ASP A 31 -14.78 1.80 -26.89
N LEU A 32 -13.94 2.48 -26.08
CA LEU A 32 -13.51 3.85 -26.34
C LEU A 32 -12.56 3.94 -27.53
N ILE A 33 -11.61 3.01 -27.63
CA ILE A 33 -10.70 2.93 -28.77
C ILE A 33 -11.47 2.58 -30.05
N GLU A 34 -12.44 1.67 -29.99
CA GLU A 34 -13.29 1.33 -31.14
C GLU A 34 -14.07 2.56 -31.64
N LYS A 35 -14.66 3.35 -30.73
CA LYS A 35 -15.37 4.59 -31.08
C LYS A 35 -14.45 5.66 -31.69
N MET A 36 -13.20 5.75 -31.24
CA MET A 36 -12.25 6.77 -31.71
C MET A 36 -11.55 6.39 -33.02
N TYR A 37 -11.20 5.12 -33.20
CA TYR A 37 -10.30 4.65 -34.26
C TYR A 37 -10.93 3.61 -35.20
N GLY A 38 -12.16 3.16 -34.96
CA GLY A 38 -12.92 2.28 -35.86
C GLY A 38 -12.38 0.86 -36.02
N HIS A 39 -11.31 0.50 -35.31
CA HIS A 39 -10.75 -0.85 -35.30
C HIS A 39 -11.29 -1.66 -34.13
N HIS A 40 -11.60 -2.93 -34.38
CA HIS A 40 -12.15 -3.84 -33.37
C HIS A 40 -11.04 -4.35 -32.46
N TYR A 41 -10.75 -3.61 -31.39
CA TYR A 41 -9.84 -4.02 -30.33
C TYR A 41 -10.62 -4.77 -29.26
N THR A 42 -10.14 -5.96 -28.88
CA THR A 42 -10.80 -6.75 -27.83
C THR A 42 -10.26 -6.38 -26.43
N PRO A 43 -11.00 -6.65 -25.34
CA PRO A 43 -10.46 -6.53 -23.99
C PRO A 43 -9.19 -7.35 -23.77
N GLN A 44 -9.05 -8.49 -24.46
CA GLN A 44 -7.84 -9.32 -24.45
C GLN A 44 -6.66 -8.60 -25.10
N THR A 45 -6.90 -7.84 -26.18
CA THR A 45 -5.88 -7.01 -26.81
C THR A 45 -5.41 -5.91 -25.86
N MET A 46 -6.34 -5.24 -25.16
CA MET A 46 -5.99 -4.22 -24.15
C MET A 46 -5.14 -4.81 -23.03
N SER A 47 -5.55 -5.98 -22.50
CA SER A 47 -4.79 -6.72 -21.50
C SER A 47 -3.37 -7.06 -21.98
N ASN A 48 -3.21 -7.48 -23.23
CA ASN A 48 -1.89 -7.77 -23.80
C ASN A 48 -1.01 -6.52 -23.95
N ILE A 49 -1.58 -5.37 -24.35
CA ILE A 49 -0.84 -4.10 -24.43
C ILE A 49 -0.32 -3.71 -23.04
N THR A 50 -1.12 -3.91 -22.00
CA THR A 50 -0.70 -3.62 -20.61
C THR A 50 0.31 -4.61 -20.04
N LYS A 51 0.73 -5.65 -20.77
CA LYS A 51 1.78 -6.56 -20.29
C LYS A 51 3.14 -5.90 -20.11
N SER A 52 3.40 -4.78 -20.80
CA SER A 52 4.60 -3.96 -20.59
C SER A 52 4.78 -3.53 -19.12
N PHE A 53 3.68 -3.36 -18.37
CA PHE A 53 3.75 -3.08 -16.93
C PHE A 53 4.39 -4.19 -16.10
N THR A 54 4.45 -5.42 -16.62
CA THR A 54 5.10 -6.52 -15.89
C THR A 54 6.58 -6.23 -15.66
N GLU A 55 7.23 -5.61 -16.64
CA GLU A 55 8.63 -5.19 -16.54
C GLU A 55 8.78 -4.07 -15.52
N GLU A 56 7.90 -3.06 -15.56
CA GLU A 56 7.89 -1.96 -14.57
C GLU A 56 7.65 -2.46 -13.14
N VAL A 57 6.72 -3.39 -12.96
CA VAL A 57 6.44 -4.03 -11.67
C VAL A 57 7.65 -4.81 -11.17
N THR A 58 8.33 -5.53 -12.07
CA THR A 58 9.53 -6.30 -11.73
C THR A 58 10.68 -5.38 -11.34
N ALA A 59 10.90 -4.31 -12.11
CA ALA A 59 11.87 -3.26 -11.80
C ALA A 59 11.54 -2.57 -10.47
N PHE A 60 10.27 -2.27 -10.20
CA PHE A 60 9.83 -1.71 -8.93
C PHE A 60 10.15 -2.63 -7.74
N LYS A 61 9.92 -3.94 -7.88
CA LYS A 61 10.26 -4.93 -6.84
C LYS A 61 11.76 -5.07 -6.62
N GLY A 62 12.56 -4.96 -7.67
CA GLY A 62 14.03 -5.09 -7.60
C GLY A 62 14.79 -3.79 -7.35
N ARG A 63 14.13 -2.61 -7.32
CA ARG A 63 14.85 -1.33 -7.19
C ARG A 63 15.55 -1.22 -5.84
N GLU A 64 16.77 -0.69 -5.85
CA GLU A 64 17.46 -0.28 -4.63
C GLU A 64 16.67 0.80 -3.88
N LEU A 65 16.70 0.70 -2.56
CA LEU A 65 16.08 1.64 -1.65
C LEU A 65 17.14 2.52 -1.00
N HIS A 66 16.73 3.71 -0.57
CA HIS A 66 17.59 4.54 0.26
C HIS A 66 17.94 3.83 1.57
N ASP A 67 19.12 4.15 2.11
CA ASP A 67 19.60 3.55 3.34
C ASP A 67 18.86 4.02 4.60
N ARG A 68 18.13 5.15 4.50
CA ARG A 68 17.54 5.89 5.63
C ARG A 68 16.09 6.28 5.42
N TYR A 69 15.25 5.94 6.39
CA TYR A 69 13.86 6.39 6.49
C TYR A 69 13.53 6.89 7.89
N ALA A 70 12.75 7.98 7.95
CA ALA A 70 12.25 8.54 9.20
C ALA A 70 11.12 7.67 9.78
N ALA A 71 10.19 7.23 8.92
CA ALA A 71 9.13 6.34 9.35
C ALA A 71 8.78 5.34 8.25
N ILE A 72 8.33 4.14 8.63
CA ILE A 72 7.74 3.17 7.70
C ILE A 72 6.37 2.76 8.25
N TYR A 73 5.34 2.96 7.42
CA TYR A 73 4.00 2.46 7.66
C TYR A 73 3.87 1.08 7.04
N MET A 74 3.35 0.12 7.80
CA MET A 74 3.03 -1.23 7.32
C MET A 74 1.56 -1.51 7.62
N ASP A 75 0.81 -1.80 6.58
CA ASP A 75 -0.63 -2.05 6.66
C ASP A 75 -1.06 -3.12 5.66
N ALA A 76 -2.16 -3.81 5.95
CA ALA A 76 -2.75 -4.79 5.07
C ALA A 76 -4.22 -4.44 4.77
N THR A 77 -4.61 -4.59 3.50
CA THR A 77 -6.01 -4.41 3.08
C THR A 77 -6.47 -5.60 2.25
N TYR A 78 -7.77 -5.91 2.30
CA TYR A 78 -8.34 -7.04 1.59
C TYR A 78 -8.97 -6.60 0.27
N ILE A 79 -8.53 -7.18 -0.83
CA ILE A 79 -9.14 -6.98 -2.14
C ILE A 79 -9.72 -8.28 -2.69
N PRO A 80 -10.84 -8.23 -3.43
CA PRO A 80 -11.36 -9.40 -4.12
C PRO A 80 -10.44 -9.77 -5.29
N LEU A 81 -9.83 -10.96 -5.24
CA LEU A 81 -9.06 -11.55 -6.32
C LEU A 81 -9.78 -12.76 -6.88
N LYS A 82 -9.75 -12.91 -8.21
CA LYS A 82 -10.18 -14.13 -8.90
C LYS A 82 -8.96 -14.96 -9.26
N ARG A 83 -8.80 -16.10 -8.60
CA ARG A 83 -7.90 -17.18 -9.06
C ARG A 83 -8.75 -18.24 -9.76
N LYS A 84 -9.13 -19.30 -9.04
CA LYS A 84 -10.15 -20.26 -9.48
C LYS A 84 -11.56 -19.74 -9.16
N THR A 85 -11.75 -19.31 -7.92
CA THR A 85 -12.93 -18.61 -7.42
C THR A 85 -12.57 -17.19 -7.01
N VAL A 86 -13.59 -16.35 -6.78
CA VAL A 86 -13.39 -15.00 -6.22
C VAL A 86 -13.29 -15.12 -4.70
N ALA A 87 -12.18 -14.67 -4.13
CA ALA A 87 -11.96 -14.61 -2.70
C ALA A 87 -11.30 -13.29 -2.31
N LYS A 88 -11.48 -12.84 -1.07
CA LYS A 88 -10.75 -11.68 -0.54
C LYS A 88 -9.36 -12.14 -0.11
N GLU A 89 -8.32 -11.54 -0.68
CA GLU A 89 -6.92 -11.78 -0.31
C GLU A 89 -6.31 -10.51 0.29
N ALA A 90 -5.34 -10.67 1.17
CA ALA A 90 -4.65 -9.57 1.82
C ALA A 90 -3.52 -9.03 0.92
N ILE A 91 -3.52 -7.72 0.70
CA ILE A 91 -2.37 -6.98 0.18
C ILE A 91 -1.69 -6.29 1.34
N HIS A 92 -0.45 -6.69 1.58
CA HIS A 92 0.47 -6.07 2.51
C HIS A 92 1.21 -4.95 1.77
N ILE A 93 1.24 -3.75 2.34
CA ILE A 93 1.89 -2.59 1.73
C ILE A 93 2.80 -1.94 2.77
N ALA A 94 4.05 -1.68 2.38
CA ALA A 94 5.01 -0.89 3.15
C ALA A 94 5.21 0.47 2.49
N VAL A 95 5.01 1.56 3.23
CA VAL A 95 5.19 2.95 2.76
C VAL A 95 6.24 3.63 3.62
N GLY A 96 7.32 4.11 2.98
CA GLY A 96 8.41 4.82 3.63
C GLY A 96 8.22 6.33 3.59
N ILE A 97 8.61 6.99 4.67
CA ILE A 97 8.79 8.44 4.75
C ILE A 97 10.28 8.71 4.89
N ARG A 98 10.85 9.43 3.93
CA ARG A 98 12.27 9.82 3.95
C ARG A 98 12.51 10.97 4.93
N PRO A 99 13.78 11.23 5.31
CA PRO A 99 14.12 12.37 6.17
C PRO A 99 13.69 13.74 5.65
N ASP A 100 13.53 13.89 4.33
CA ASP A 100 13.04 15.11 3.68
C ASP A 100 11.50 15.23 3.69
N GLY A 101 10.79 14.24 4.24
CA GLY A 101 9.34 14.18 4.30
C GLY A 101 8.66 13.58 3.06
N SER A 102 9.42 13.23 2.00
CA SER A 102 8.85 12.56 0.84
C SER A 102 8.36 11.15 1.17
N LYS A 103 7.28 10.73 0.51
CA LYS A 103 6.63 9.43 0.72
C LYS A 103 6.80 8.55 -0.50
N GLU A 104 7.07 7.28 -0.29
CA GLU A 104 7.12 6.29 -1.38
C GLU A 104 6.65 4.91 -0.92
N VAL A 105 6.07 4.14 -1.84
CA VAL A 105 5.78 2.72 -1.61
C VAL A 105 7.07 1.93 -1.73
N LEU A 106 7.44 1.20 -0.69
CA LEU A 106 8.70 0.44 -0.64
C LEU A 106 8.52 -0.98 -1.18
N SER A 107 7.44 -1.64 -0.75
CA SER A 107 7.15 -3.01 -1.14
C SER A 107 5.66 -3.31 -0.99
N TYR A 108 5.19 -4.32 -1.71
CA TYR A 108 3.87 -4.90 -1.52
C TYR A 108 3.89 -6.41 -1.78
N ALA A 109 3.05 -7.14 -1.07
CA ALA A 109 2.87 -8.58 -1.26
C ALA A 109 1.39 -8.97 -1.16
N ILE A 110 0.95 -9.87 -2.03
CA ILE A 110 -0.41 -10.41 -2.02
C ILE A 110 -0.35 -11.82 -1.46
N ALA A 111 -1.11 -12.09 -0.41
CA ALA A 111 -1.23 -13.42 0.18
C ALA A 111 -2.69 -13.75 0.52
N PRO A 112 -3.08 -15.04 0.51
CA PRO A 112 -4.45 -15.44 0.80
C PRO A 112 -4.96 -14.96 2.17
N THR A 113 -4.06 -14.92 3.16
CA THR A 113 -4.35 -14.48 4.52
C THR A 113 -3.25 -13.54 5.00
N GLU A 114 -3.58 -12.68 5.96
CA GLU A 114 -2.57 -11.94 6.69
C GLU A 114 -1.71 -12.91 7.51
N SER A 115 -0.39 -12.85 7.33
CA SER A 115 0.55 -13.72 8.04
C SER A 115 1.80 -12.93 8.40
N ILE A 116 2.30 -13.17 9.62
CA ILE A 116 3.56 -12.58 10.06
C ILE A 116 4.72 -12.98 9.15
N THR A 117 4.67 -14.19 8.56
CA THR A 117 5.70 -14.66 7.63
C THR A 117 5.85 -13.74 6.42
N ILE A 118 4.74 -13.23 5.87
CA ILE A 118 4.76 -12.31 4.73
C ILE A 118 5.41 -10.98 5.12
N TRP A 119 5.16 -10.51 6.33
CA TRP A 119 5.83 -9.32 6.85
C TRP A 119 7.31 -9.52 7.08
N GLU A 120 7.72 -10.70 7.55
CA GLU A 120 9.13 -11.05 7.71
C GLU A 120 9.85 -11.12 6.36
N GLU A 121 9.21 -11.67 5.32
CA GLU A 121 9.71 -11.67 3.95
C GLU A 121 9.86 -10.23 3.41
N ILE A 122 8.86 -9.37 3.63
CA ILE A 122 8.95 -7.95 3.26
C ILE A 122 10.11 -7.26 4.00
N LEU A 123 10.24 -7.46 5.32
CA LEU A 123 11.30 -6.82 6.10
C LEU A 123 12.70 -7.24 5.63
N LEU A 124 12.87 -8.52 5.28
CA LEU A 124 14.09 -9.05 4.69
C LEU A 124 14.36 -8.44 3.30
N ASP A 125 13.37 -8.41 2.41
CA ASP A 125 13.47 -7.79 1.07
C ASP A 125 13.90 -6.32 1.16
N LEU A 126 13.30 -5.56 2.07
CA LEU A 126 13.68 -4.17 2.30
C LEU A 126 15.17 -4.04 2.70
N GLN A 127 15.64 -4.94 3.57
CA GLN A 127 17.03 -4.94 4.04
C GLN A 127 18.01 -5.30 2.92
N GLU A 128 17.69 -6.33 2.12
CA GLU A 128 18.48 -6.78 0.97
C GLU A 128 18.57 -5.70 -0.12
N ARG A 129 17.51 -4.91 -0.29
CA ARG A 129 17.45 -3.77 -1.23
C ARG A 129 18.14 -2.51 -0.72
N GLY A 130 18.84 -2.57 0.42
CA GLY A 130 19.72 -1.51 0.90
C GLY A 130 19.16 -0.66 2.05
N LEU A 131 17.93 -0.91 2.51
CA LEU A 131 17.32 -0.19 3.62
C LEU A 131 17.97 -0.61 4.95
N LYS A 132 18.64 0.31 5.63
CA LYS A 132 19.46 0.00 6.82
C LYS A 132 18.97 0.67 8.10
N ASN A 133 18.58 1.93 8.00
CA ASN A 133 18.31 2.78 9.15
C ASN A 133 16.88 3.29 9.11
N VAL A 134 16.07 2.85 10.06
CA VAL A 134 14.69 3.30 10.26
C VAL A 134 14.57 3.85 11.66
N LEU A 135 14.02 5.05 11.82
CA LEU A 135 13.76 5.60 13.15
C LEU A 135 12.51 5.00 13.78
N LEU A 136 11.43 4.86 13.01
CA LEU A 136 10.12 4.44 13.51
C LEU A 136 9.38 3.52 12.52
N PHE A 137 8.88 2.40 13.01
CA PHE A 137 7.85 1.62 12.32
C PHE A 137 6.49 1.88 12.94
N ILE A 138 5.48 2.05 12.07
CA ILE A 138 4.10 2.34 12.44
C ILE A 138 3.21 1.27 11.83
N THR A 139 2.57 0.45 12.66
CA THR A 139 1.70 -0.63 12.19
C THR A 139 0.38 -0.64 12.97
N ASP A 140 -0.61 -1.38 12.50
CA ASP A 140 -1.89 -1.57 13.19
C ASP A 140 -1.76 -2.33 14.52
N GLY A 141 -0.67 -3.07 14.73
CA GLY A 141 -0.40 -3.84 15.93
C GLY A 141 -0.61 -5.35 15.81
N SER A 142 -0.62 -5.89 14.59
CA SER A 142 -0.74 -7.33 14.37
C SER A 142 0.26 -8.14 15.21
N LYS A 143 -0.22 -9.29 15.72
CA LYS A 143 0.56 -10.17 16.59
C LYS A 143 1.87 -10.57 15.91
N GLY A 144 2.98 -10.46 16.64
CA GLY A 144 4.31 -10.82 16.14
C GLY A 144 5.04 -9.70 15.39
N MET A 145 4.35 -8.64 14.95
CA MET A 145 4.95 -7.55 14.16
C MET A 145 6.11 -6.86 14.90
N VAL A 146 5.92 -6.52 16.18
CA VAL A 146 6.97 -5.89 17.01
C VAL A 146 8.21 -6.78 17.10
N GLY A 147 8.02 -8.10 17.23
CA GLY A 147 9.10 -9.08 17.27
C GLY A 147 9.84 -9.18 15.95
N ALA A 148 9.11 -9.26 14.83
CA ALA A 148 9.69 -9.28 13.49
C ALA A 148 10.50 -8.00 13.22
N ILE A 149 9.93 -6.83 13.46
CA ILE A 149 10.63 -5.54 13.29
C ILE A 149 11.89 -5.49 14.14
N SER A 150 11.81 -5.87 15.41
CA SER A 150 12.98 -5.85 16.32
C SER A 150 14.10 -6.80 15.86
N ARG A 151 13.76 -7.87 15.14
CA ARG A 151 14.73 -8.83 14.60
C ARG A 151 15.50 -8.26 13.41
N PHE A 152 14.80 -7.63 12.46
CA PHE A 152 15.42 -7.08 11.24
C PHE A 152 15.98 -5.66 11.43
N TYR A 153 15.31 -4.84 12.24
CA TYR A 153 15.65 -3.44 12.51
C TYR A 153 15.70 -3.15 14.03
N PRO A 154 16.66 -3.73 14.77
CA PRO A 154 16.71 -3.67 16.23
C PRO A 154 16.86 -2.25 16.82
N LYS A 155 17.33 -1.29 16.01
CA LYS A 155 17.48 0.12 16.42
C LYS A 155 16.23 0.95 16.20
N ALA A 156 15.26 0.44 15.42
CA ALA A 156 14.06 1.17 15.11
C ALA A 156 13.09 1.15 16.30
N ARG A 157 12.37 2.25 16.50
CA ARG A 157 11.24 2.31 17.44
C ARG A 157 9.99 1.75 16.79
N PHE A 158 9.04 1.38 17.61
CA PHE A 158 7.73 0.88 17.18
C PHE A 158 6.62 1.76 17.77
N GLN A 159 5.58 2.00 16.97
CA GLN A 159 4.36 2.68 17.40
C GLN A 159 3.13 2.03 16.76
N HIS A 160 2.04 1.92 17.54
CA HIS A 160 0.72 1.61 16.97
C HIS A 160 0.17 2.81 16.20
N CYS A 161 -0.35 2.56 15.01
CA CYS A 161 -0.97 3.57 14.17
C CYS A 161 -2.20 4.15 14.87
N CYS A 162 -2.13 5.44 15.23
CA CYS A 162 -3.23 6.14 15.88
C CYS A 162 -4.51 6.14 15.02
N VAL A 163 -4.39 6.10 13.68
CA VAL A 163 -5.54 5.97 12.77
C VAL A 163 -6.24 4.62 12.96
N HIS A 164 -5.48 3.52 13.07
CA HIS A 164 -6.06 2.20 13.32
C HIS A 164 -6.70 2.11 14.71
N VAL A 165 -6.06 2.68 15.73
CA VAL A 165 -6.63 2.75 17.07
C VAL A 165 -7.95 3.55 17.07
N SER A 166 -7.96 4.73 16.44
CA SER A 166 -9.16 5.57 16.32
C SER A 166 -10.30 4.85 15.57
N ARG A 167 -10.01 4.16 14.46
CA ARG A 167 -11.01 3.34 13.75
C ARG A 167 -11.56 2.21 14.62
N ASN A 168 -10.68 1.50 15.35
CA ASN A 168 -11.07 0.42 16.25
C ASN A 168 -11.97 0.91 17.40
N ILE A 169 -11.69 2.09 17.94
CA ILE A 169 -12.56 2.76 18.92
C ILE A 169 -13.91 3.08 18.27
N SER A 170 -13.91 3.79 17.15
CA SER A 170 -15.11 4.21 16.42
C SER A 170 -16.06 3.06 16.10
N HIS A 171 -15.52 1.89 15.73
CA HIS A 171 -16.30 0.68 15.44
C HIS A 171 -17.01 0.08 16.66
N LYS A 172 -16.54 0.37 17.88
CA LYS A 172 -17.11 -0.13 19.13
C LYS A 172 -18.07 0.87 19.80
N VAL A 173 -18.14 2.08 19.28
CA VAL A 173 -18.93 3.19 19.81
C VAL A 173 -20.18 3.41 18.95
N ARG A 174 -21.29 3.82 19.59
CA ARG A 174 -22.53 4.18 18.89
C ARG A 174 -22.28 5.34 17.94
N VAL A 175 -23.00 5.36 16.82
CA VAL A 175 -22.75 6.34 15.74
C VAL A 175 -22.80 7.78 16.25
N ASP A 176 -23.76 8.08 17.13
CA ASP A 176 -23.98 9.43 17.68
C ASP A 176 -22.84 9.87 18.61
N ASP A 177 -22.22 8.94 19.33
CA ASP A 177 -21.17 9.22 20.31
C ASP A 177 -19.75 9.17 19.69
N ARG A 178 -19.62 8.69 18.44
CA ARG A 178 -18.30 8.49 17.78
C ARG A 178 -17.44 9.75 17.75
N LYS A 179 -18.06 10.89 17.48
CA LYS A 179 -17.32 12.15 17.32
C LYS A 179 -16.65 12.53 18.63
N GLU A 180 -17.42 12.59 19.70
CA GLU A 180 -16.95 12.91 21.05
C GLU A 180 -15.82 11.96 21.47
N VAL A 181 -16.04 10.65 21.40
CA VAL A 181 -15.04 9.66 21.82
C VAL A 181 -13.78 9.70 20.93
N CYS A 182 -13.89 9.95 19.63
CA CYS A 182 -12.70 10.08 18.77
C CYS A 182 -11.93 11.39 19.02
N ASP A 183 -12.63 12.47 19.35
CA ASP A 183 -12.01 13.75 19.71
C ASP A 183 -11.28 13.64 21.06
N ASP A 184 -11.83 12.91 22.04
CA ASP A 184 -11.14 12.60 23.30
C ASP A 184 -9.87 11.78 23.06
N PHE A 185 -9.95 10.74 22.22
CA PHE A 185 -8.75 9.96 21.85
C PHE A 185 -7.69 10.84 21.17
N LYS A 186 -8.13 11.85 20.39
CA LYS A 186 -7.24 12.81 19.75
C LYS A 186 -6.49 13.69 20.74
N MET A 187 -7.14 14.09 21.85
CA MET A 187 -6.46 14.81 22.93
C MET A 187 -5.29 14.01 23.52
N VAL A 188 -5.40 12.68 23.57
CA VAL A 188 -4.33 11.80 24.09
C VAL A 188 -3.08 11.86 23.22
N TYR A 189 -3.19 11.63 21.90
CA TYR A 189 -2.01 11.52 21.03
C TYR A 189 -1.50 12.88 20.50
N GLN A 190 -2.27 13.96 20.64
CA GLN A 190 -1.84 15.32 20.32
C GLN A 190 -1.31 16.11 21.53
N ALA A 191 -1.32 15.51 22.72
CA ALA A 191 -0.81 16.13 23.94
C ALA A 191 0.66 16.58 23.79
N SER A 192 0.98 17.73 24.39
CA SER A 192 2.32 18.34 24.31
C SER A 192 3.38 17.61 25.14
N SER A 193 2.98 16.78 26.10
CA SER A 193 3.87 15.95 26.90
C SER A 193 3.22 14.62 27.27
N LYS A 194 4.04 13.69 27.76
CA LYS A 194 3.57 12.37 28.20
C LYS A 194 2.65 12.47 29.41
N GLU A 195 2.91 13.40 30.32
CA GLU A 195 2.11 13.64 31.52
C GLU A 195 0.70 14.09 31.11
N VAL A 196 0.60 15.09 30.23
CA VAL A 196 -0.69 15.57 29.69
C VAL A 196 -1.41 14.45 28.93
N ALA A 197 -0.69 13.61 28.16
CA ALA A 197 -1.28 12.48 27.46
C ALA A 197 -1.88 11.45 28.45
N LEU A 198 -1.22 11.21 29.58
CA LEU A 198 -1.70 10.26 30.61
C LEU A 198 -2.92 10.79 31.36
N GLU A 199 -2.98 12.10 31.62
CA GLU A 199 -4.16 12.76 32.18
C GLU A 199 -5.34 12.70 31.21
N ALA A 200 -5.13 13.08 29.95
CA ALA A 200 -6.15 12.98 28.89
C ALA A 200 -6.65 11.53 28.73
N ARG A 201 -5.75 10.54 28.82
CA ARG A 201 -6.13 9.12 28.79
C ARG A 201 -6.95 8.70 30.02
N GLY A 202 -6.69 9.30 31.19
CA GLY A 202 -7.47 9.04 32.40
C GLY A 202 -8.87 9.66 32.35
N ALA A 203 -9.03 10.76 31.62
CA ALA A 203 -10.30 11.43 31.38
C ALA A 203 -11.08 10.86 30.17
N PHE A 204 -10.47 9.95 29.41
CA PHE A 204 -11.08 9.32 28.23
C PHE A 204 -12.32 8.50 28.63
N ALA A 205 -13.46 8.82 28.01
CA ALA A 205 -14.77 8.24 28.27
C ALA A 205 -14.94 6.78 27.82
#